data_AF-A0A930F7H2-F1
#
_entry.id   AF-A0A930F7H2-F1
#
_cell.length_a   1.000
_cell.length_b   1.000
_cell.length_c   1.000
_cell.angle_alpha   90.00
_cell.angle_beta   90.00
_cell.angle_gamma   90.00
#
_symmetry.space_group_name_H-M   'P 1'
#
loop_
_entity.id
_entity.type
_entity.pdbx_description
1 polymer ?
#
loop_
_entity_poly.entity_id
_entity_poly.type
_entity_poly.pdbx_seq_one_letter_code
_entity_poly.pdbx_strand_id
1 'polypeptide(L)'
;MNSNHRLIKGMQRLFTLLLSIVIVIAGFIPGKIVVWAENTTGFQFNKLIVKDSSTGAQVADLLNGDIPELKTGVIYSLDVEYAVPSSLQFSNTYFHLNLGNGAYITTLPGSTFTEGPITATGFEELVKTPTGTGTSPYGYPTAGSAQARNGELIYKTKTSLTNVASAGEISFSIDSAYLNQDPNQILTNLIQVSLSTDATPTVDARSFNAKSTEEFRYNFWTDQSTETINKGDTTNSLMASITGGKSLTEAGSKTTVEIEYPSDIEFVSLEETQLYHRNGTVVSTTESGGIKTTKLEWDEPGSYSGTPVFKPHVKVPASSTRASGSTFNIVLRNFKKTIWDDTPNVDRTSSNVSTMIVKMIDGVDPEQVTSHALTDTAANWAYQKYDTYNVRLGSMLIKNELTTPTKPKTIEMTIDETDTAIIRGVTIPYHTDMVYGNIYWTSASGASGVASSSILQKSNVSALITNTALGLDINDSIKSIKVDLGPIPAQYDGVRPQRDLLDTWNPNNKFISDGEYYGWSYIPNGVYGSWKVGTNADVKTTVKFYTTGTTPAEGDTYHLTGKSKAPEVKNGVGTINKT
;
A
#
# COMPACT_ATOMS: atom_id res chain seq x y z
N MET A 1 -44.49 -94.08 -11.01
CA MET A 1 -45.34 -92.89 -11.15
C MET A 1 -45.72 -92.39 -9.76
N ASN A 2 -45.24 -91.18 -9.41
CA ASN A 2 -45.76 -90.19 -8.44
C ASN A 2 -46.13 -90.63 -7.02
N SER A 3 -45.90 -89.88 -5.94
CA SER A 3 -45.22 -88.61 -5.68
C SER A 3 -45.14 -88.44 -4.15
N ASN A 4 -44.08 -87.78 -3.69
CA ASN A 4 -43.74 -87.34 -2.32
C ASN A 4 -44.97 -86.99 -1.46
N HIS A 5 -45.28 -87.73 -0.38
CA HIS A 5 -44.68 -87.64 0.96
C HIS A 5 -44.44 -86.22 1.50
N ARG A 6 -45.36 -85.81 2.40
CA ARG A 6 -45.11 -85.04 3.62
C ARG A 6 -44.42 -83.67 3.48
N LEU A 7 -45.12 -82.72 2.88
CA LEU A 7 -45.06 -81.30 3.27
C LEU A 7 -46.48 -80.75 3.11
N ILE A 8 -46.90 -79.78 3.92
CA ILE A 8 -48.30 -79.28 4.04
C ILE A 8 -49.14 -80.06 5.07
N LYS A 9 -48.72 -80.01 6.34
CA LYS A 9 -49.63 -79.98 7.52
C LYS A 9 -48.97 -79.43 8.79
N GLY A 10 -47.82 -78.76 8.65
CA GLY A 10 -47.12 -78.01 9.69
C GLY A 10 -47.05 -76.50 9.44
N MET A 11 -47.72 -75.97 8.40
CA MET A 11 -47.63 -74.55 8.00
C MET A 11 -48.82 -73.67 8.42
N GLN A 12 -49.82 -74.21 9.12
CA GLN A 12 -50.99 -73.42 9.59
C GLN A 12 -51.10 -73.27 11.12
N ARG A 13 -50.15 -73.82 11.90
CA ARG A 13 -50.07 -73.59 13.36
C ARG A 13 -48.84 -72.80 13.81
N LEU A 14 -47.96 -72.44 12.89
CA LEU A 14 -46.82 -71.54 13.15
C LEU A 14 -47.16 -70.06 12.88
N PHE A 15 -48.23 -69.77 12.13
CA PHE A 15 -48.60 -68.41 11.71
C PHE A 15 -49.66 -67.72 12.59
N THR A 16 -50.21 -68.40 13.59
CA THR A 16 -51.21 -67.81 14.52
C THR A 16 -50.65 -67.61 15.94
N LEU A 17 -49.40 -67.99 16.20
CA LEU A 17 -48.74 -67.79 17.50
C LEU A 17 -47.70 -66.65 17.51
N LEU A 18 -47.40 -66.05 16.35
CA LEU A 18 -46.43 -64.96 16.22
C LEU A 18 -47.07 -63.56 16.12
N LEU A 19 -48.40 -63.48 16.18
CA LEU A 19 -49.16 -62.24 16.12
C LEU A 19 -50.19 -62.16 17.27
N SER A 20 -49.77 -62.45 18.50
CA SER A 20 -50.51 -62.15 19.72
C SER A 20 -49.71 -62.52 20.97
N ILE A 21 -48.81 -61.62 21.39
CA ILE A 21 -48.52 -61.29 22.80
C ILE A 21 -47.91 -59.88 22.75
N VAL A 22 -48.81 -58.89 22.71
CA VAL A 22 -48.61 -57.66 23.47
C VAL A 22 -49.25 -57.97 24.81
N ILE A 23 -48.44 -58.37 25.79
CA ILE A 23 -48.76 -58.18 27.20
C ILE A 23 -47.57 -57.48 27.82
N VAL A 24 -47.81 -56.22 28.15
CA VAL A 24 -47.08 -55.38 29.09
C VAL A 24 -46.81 -56.19 30.36
N ILE A 25 -45.53 -56.49 30.63
CA ILE A 25 -45.06 -56.73 32.00
C ILE A 25 -44.25 -55.50 32.39
N ALA A 26 -44.92 -54.60 33.11
CA ALA A 26 -44.29 -53.60 33.94
C ALA A 26 -43.48 -54.34 35.02
N GLY A 27 -42.19 -54.55 34.77
CA GLY A 27 -41.21 -54.97 35.74
C GLY A 27 -40.26 -53.81 35.98
N PHE A 28 -40.48 -53.05 37.07
CA PHE A 28 -39.49 -52.15 37.62
C PHE A 28 -38.22 -52.95 37.96
N ILE A 29 -37.21 -52.86 37.09
CA ILE A 29 -35.82 -53.14 37.44
C ILE A 29 -35.11 -51.77 37.40
N PRO A 30 -34.75 -51.18 38.55
CA PRO A 30 -33.87 -50.03 38.56
C PRO A 30 -32.48 -50.49 38.12
N GLY A 31 -31.92 -49.88 37.08
CA GLY A 31 -30.47 -49.92 36.85
C GLY A 31 -29.93 -50.76 35.69
N LYS A 32 -30.68 -51.02 34.62
CA LYS A 32 -30.08 -51.40 33.33
C LYS A 32 -30.66 -50.56 32.20
N ILE A 33 -29.88 -49.59 31.75
CA ILE A 33 -30.10 -48.85 30.51
C ILE A 33 -30.12 -49.89 29.39
N VAL A 34 -31.30 -50.14 28.82
CA VAL A 34 -31.39 -50.77 27.51
C VAL A 34 -30.88 -49.71 26.53
N VAL A 35 -29.62 -49.84 26.11
CA VAL A 35 -29.06 -49.05 25.01
C VAL A 35 -29.76 -49.55 23.75
N TRP A 36 -30.81 -48.85 23.35
CA TRP A 36 -31.30 -48.96 21.98
C TRP A 36 -30.16 -48.45 21.10
N ALA A 37 -29.75 -49.25 20.11
CA ALA A 37 -28.81 -48.76 19.10
C ALA A 37 -29.46 -47.53 18.45
N GLU A 38 -28.80 -46.38 18.55
CA GLU A 38 -29.27 -45.15 17.90
C GLU A 38 -29.41 -45.43 16.41
N ASN A 39 -30.60 -45.15 15.85
CA ASN A 39 -30.83 -45.25 14.41
C ASN A 39 -30.63 -43.87 13.79
N THR A 40 -29.52 -43.69 13.08
CA THR A 40 -29.15 -42.46 12.37
C THR A 40 -29.67 -42.40 10.94
N THR A 41 -30.46 -43.38 10.50
CA THR A 41 -31.04 -43.42 9.15
C THR A 41 -31.87 -42.16 8.90
N GLY A 42 -31.53 -41.42 7.84
CA GLY A 42 -32.20 -40.17 7.46
C GLY A 42 -31.70 -38.92 8.21
N PHE A 43 -30.71 -39.04 9.09
CA PHE A 43 -30.00 -37.90 9.67
C PHE A 43 -28.94 -37.40 8.68
N GLN A 44 -29.32 -36.49 7.79
CA GLN A 44 -28.50 -36.05 6.65
C GLN A 44 -28.79 -34.60 6.26
N PHE A 45 -27.84 -33.97 5.57
CA PHE A 45 -27.98 -32.62 5.02
C PHE A 45 -28.97 -32.61 3.85
N ASN A 46 -29.90 -31.66 3.92
CA ASN A 46 -30.87 -31.35 2.86
C ASN A 46 -30.46 -30.09 2.08
N LYS A 47 -29.68 -29.19 2.70
CA LYS A 47 -29.21 -27.94 2.08
C LYS A 47 -27.82 -27.56 2.59
N LEU A 48 -26.93 -27.21 1.66
CA LEU A 48 -25.66 -26.53 1.93
C LEU A 48 -25.42 -25.50 0.82
N ILE A 49 -25.80 -24.25 1.05
CA ILE A 49 -25.70 -23.18 0.04
C ILE A 49 -24.75 -22.09 0.53
N VAL A 50 -23.79 -21.70 -0.31
CA VAL A 50 -22.94 -20.53 -0.07
C VAL A 50 -23.57 -19.32 -0.75
N LYS A 51 -23.67 -18.20 -0.02
CA LYS A 51 -24.19 -16.93 -0.53
C LYS A 51 -23.25 -15.78 -0.23
N ASP A 52 -23.25 -14.77 -1.08
CA ASP A 52 -22.71 -13.45 -0.71
C ASP A 52 -23.62 -12.84 0.37
N SER A 53 -23.06 -12.52 1.53
CA SER A 53 -23.87 -12.07 2.68
C SER A 53 -24.43 -10.67 2.50
N SER A 54 -23.81 -9.85 1.64
CA SER A 54 -24.22 -8.46 1.40
C SER A 54 -25.37 -8.38 0.38
N THR A 55 -25.34 -9.24 -0.64
CA THR A 55 -26.35 -9.23 -1.73
C THR A 55 -27.40 -10.32 -1.58
N GLY A 56 -27.13 -11.35 -0.78
CA GLY A 56 -27.96 -12.56 -0.68
C GLY A 56 -27.88 -13.47 -1.91
N ALA A 57 -27.05 -13.13 -2.89
CA ALA A 57 -26.89 -13.91 -4.12
C ALA A 57 -26.27 -15.28 -3.82
N GLN A 58 -26.85 -16.34 -4.40
CA GLN A 58 -26.30 -17.68 -4.33
C GLN A 58 -25.00 -17.76 -5.14
N VAL A 59 -23.95 -18.23 -4.48
CA VAL A 59 -22.62 -18.45 -5.06
C VAL A 59 -22.45 -19.92 -5.47
N ALA A 60 -22.92 -20.86 -4.64
CA ALA A 60 -22.85 -22.30 -4.95
C ALA A 60 -23.88 -23.11 -4.16
N ASP A 61 -24.41 -24.16 -4.78
CA ASP A 61 -25.08 -25.27 -4.09
C ASP A 61 -24.12 -26.46 -3.95
N LEU A 62 -23.60 -26.66 -2.73
CA LEU A 62 -22.57 -27.65 -2.46
C LEU A 62 -23.10 -29.09 -2.60
N LEU A 63 -24.38 -29.33 -2.29
CA LEU A 63 -24.97 -30.66 -2.42
C LEU A 63 -25.20 -31.04 -3.88
N ASN A 64 -25.38 -30.05 -4.76
CA ASN A 64 -25.48 -30.24 -6.21
C ASN A 64 -24.10 -30.39 -6.89
N GLY A 65 -23.01 -30.25 -6.15
CA GLY A 65 -21.64 -30.39 -6.65
C GLY A 65 -21.02 -29.10 -7.20
N ASP A 66 -21.64 -27.94 -6.98
CA ASP A 66 -21.07 -26.64 -7.36
C ASP A 66 -19.81 -26.35 -6.53
N ILE A 67 -18.80 -25.74 -7.16
CA ILE A 67 -17.59 -25.26 -6.49
C ILE A 67 -17.72 -23.75 -6.27
N PRO A 68 -17.76 -23.26 -5.02
CA PRO A 68 -17.89 -21.83 -4.76
C PRO A 68 -16.66 -21.05 -5.25
N GLU A 69 -16.91 -20.00 -6.02
CA GLU A 69 -15.93 -19.00 -6.42
C GLU A 69 -15.91 -17.84 -5.40
N LEU A 70 -14.80 -17.71 -4.67
CA LEU A 70 -14.68 -16.85 -3.50
C LEU A 70 -13.57 -15.79 -3.68
N LYS A 71 -13.76 -14.65 -3.02
CA LYS A 71 -12.88 -13.47 -3.04
C LYS A 71 -12.50 -13.03 -1.64
N THR A 72 -11.31 -12.47 -1.48
CA THR A 72 -10.94 -11.75 -0.27
C THR A 72 -11.74 -10.46 -0.15
N GLY A 73 -11.93 -9.99 1.09
CA GLY A 73 -12.74 -8.80 1.37
C GLY A 73 -14.26 -8.99 1.23
N VAL A 74 -14.74 -10.11 0.69
CA VAL A 74 -16.16 -10.49 0.64
C VAL A 74 -16.49 -11.40 1.83
N ILE A 75 -17.67 -11.19 2.42
CA ILE A 75 -18.21 -12.05 3.49
C ILE A 75 -19.26 -12.96 2.89
N TYR A 76 -19.06 -14.26 3.03
CA TYR A 76 -19.96 -15.29 2.56
C TYR A 76 -20.74 -15.88 3.73
N SER A 77 -21.96 -16.35 3.47
CA SER A 77 -22.78 -17.08 4.43
C SER A 77 -22.97 -18.52 3.97
N LEU A 78 -22.99 -19.44 4.93
CA LEU A 78 -23.29 -20.85 4.72
C LEU A 78 -24.70 -21.13 5.26
N ASP A 79 -25.65 -21.26 4.34
CA ASP A 79 -26.99 -21.73 4.63
C ASP A 79 -26.96 -23.26 4.79
N VAL A 80 -27.36 -23.75 5.97
CA VAL A 80 -27.38 -25.17 6.31
C VAL A 80 -28.80 -25.61 6.65
N GLU A 81 -29.21 -26.77 6.14
CA GLU A 81 -30.45 -27.45 6.54
C GLU A 81 -30.24 -28.96 6.61
N TYR A 82 -30.76 -29.62 7.66
CA TYR A 82 -30.72 -31.08 7.79
C TYR A 82 -31.92 -31.61 8.57
N ALA A 83 -32.35 -32.83 8.20
CA ALA A 83 -33.47 -33.51 8.85
C ALA A 83 -33.03 -34.20 10.14
N VAL A 84 -33.88 -34.19 11.16
CA VAL A 84 -33.69 -34.96 12.40
C VAL A 84 -34.73 -36.08 12.45
N PRO A 85 -34.33 -37.36 12.30
CA PRO A 85 -35.27 -38.47 12.27
C PRO A 85 -35.94 -38.65 13.64
N SER A 86 -37.14 -39.23 13.66
CA SER A 86 -37.94 -39.41 14.88
C SER A 86 -37.22 -40.16 16.00
N SER A 87 -36.29 -41.06 15.65
CA SER A 87 -35.41 -41.77 16.59
C SER A 87 -34.44 -40.87 17.35
N LEU A 88 -34.15 -39.66 16.84
CA LEU A 88 -33.15 -38.74 17.39
C LEU A 88 -33.76 -37.41 17.89
N GLN A 89 -35.06 -37.16 17.70
CA GLN A 89 -35.69 -35.88 18.06
C GLN A 89 -35.54 -35.52 19.54
N PHE A 90 -35.45 -36.50 20.43
CA PHE A 90 -35.27 -36.28 21.87
C PHE A 90 -33.87 -36.66 22.36
N SER A 91 -32.93 -36.88 21.44
CA SER A 91 -31.53 -37.16 21.71
C SER A 91 -30.67 -35.93 21.40
N ASN A 92 -29.49 -35.85 21.99
CA ASN A 92 -28.52 -34.83 21.61
C ASN A 92 -28.02 -35.11 20.20
N THR A 93 -28.07 -34.09 19.35
CA THR A 93 -27.53 -34.11 18.00
C THR A 93 -26.66 -32.87 17.80
N TYR A 94 -25.65 -32.98 16.95
CA TYR A 94 -24.68 -31.91 16.75
C TYR A 94 -24.41 -31.66 15.28
N PHE A 95 -24.19 -30.39 14.94
CA PHE A 95 -23.68 -29.94 13.66
C PHE A 95 -22.21 -29.53 13.81
N HIS A 96 -21.36 -30.07 12.95
CA HIS A 96 -19.94 -29.76 12.88
C HIS A 96 -19.67 -29.00 11.59
N LEU A 97 -18.93 -27.89 11.70
CA LEU A 97 -18.34 -27.18 10.58
C LEU A 97 -16.85 -27.02 10.87
N ASN A 98 -16.00 -27.44 9.94
CA ASN A 98 -14.57 -27.14 9.98
C ASN A 98 -14.19 -26.35 8.72
N LEU A 99 -13.65 -25.15 8.91
CA LEU A 99 -13.05 -24.39 7.83
C LEU A 99 -11.58 -24.77 7.69
N GLY A 100 -11.19 -25.21 6.49
CA GLY A 100 -9.80 -25.49 6.14
C GLY A 100 -8.94 -24.22 6.05
N ASN A 101 -7.66 -24.41 5.75
CA ASN A 101 -6.71 -23.32 5.52
C ASN A 101 -7.24 -22.38 4.42
N GLY A 102 -7.18 -21.06 4.66
CA GLY A 102 -7.63 -20.06 3.70
C GLY A 102 -8.99 -19.41 4.00
N ALA A 103 -9.71 -19.83 5.05
CA ALA A 103 -10.95 -19.16 5.46
C ALA A 103 -11.08 -19.04 6.99
N TYR A 104 -11.87 -18.07 7.45
CA TYR A 104 -12.16 -17.89 8.87
C TYR A 104 -13.59 -17.41 9.09
N ILE A 105 -14.16 -17.75 10.25
CA ILE A 105 -15.54 -17.45 10.59
C ILE A 105 -15.66 -16.00 11.07
N THR A 106 -16.63 -15.28 10.53
CA THR A 106 -16.89 -13.87 10.83
C THR A 106 -18.10 -13.69 11.74
N THR A 107 -19.14 -14.49 11.55
CA THR A 107 -20.42 -14.39 12.27
C THR A 107 -20.96 -15.78 12.62
N LEU A 108 -21.66 -15.87 13.75
CA LEU A 108 -22.23 -17.10 14.31
C LEU A 108 -23.74 -16.95 14.61
N PRO A 109 -24.53 -18.03 14.49
CA PRO A 109 -25.93 -18.06 14.90
C PRO A 109 -26.14 -17.71 16.38
N GLY A 110 -26.77 -16.55 16.64
CA GLY A 110 -27.29 -16.22 17.97
C GLY A 110 -26.26 -16.17 19.10
N SER A 111 -24.97 -16.03 18.76
CA SER A 111 -23.84 -16.26 19.67
C SER A 111 -22.69 -15.29 19.45
N THR A 112 -21.91 -15.07 20.51
CA THR A 112 -20.52 -14.63 20.41
C THR A 112 -19.59 -15.83 20.17
N PHE A 113 -18.30 -15.61 19.94
CA PHE A 113 -17.29 -16.68 19.90
C PHE A 113 -16.96 -17.20 21.32
N THR A 114 -17.99 -17.54 22.09
CA THR A 114 -17.89 -17.99 23.47
C THR A 114 -18.77 -19.23 23.62
N GLU A 115 -18.15 -20.33 24.04
CA GLU A 115 -18.86 -21.60 24.25
C GLU A 115 -19.92 -21.46 25.34
N GLY A 116 -21.04 -22.16 25.15
CA GLY A 116 -22.18 -22.16 26.07
C GLY A 116 -23.54 -21.95 25.38
N PRO A 117 -24.60 -21.68 26.15
CA PRO A 117 -25.97 -21.55 25.65
C PRO A 117 -26.12 -20.38 24.68
N ILE A 118 -26.87 -20.58 23.59
CA ILE A 118 -27.08 -19.57 22.55
C ILE A 118 -28.55 -19.37 22.23
N THR A 119 -28.89 -18.22 21.65
CA THR A 119 -30.25 -17.91 21.21
C THR A 119 -30.33 -17.98 19.68
N ALA A 120 -30.51 -19.18 19.14
CA ALA A 120 -30.74 -19.42 17.71
C ALA A 120 -32.02 -20.23 17.50
N THR A 121 -32.53 -20.29 16.27
CA THR A 121 -33.76 -21.03 15.96
C THR A 121 -33.54 -22.54 16.04
N GLY A 122 -32.44 -23.03 15.47
CA GLY A 122 -32.11 -24.46 15.35
C GLY A 122 -31.13 -25.02 16.40
N PHE A 123 -30.36 -24.16 17.06
CA PHE A 123 -29.28 -24.56 17.99
C PHE A 123 -29.56 -24.05 19.41
N GLU A 124 -29.13 -24.82 20.41
CA GLU A 124 -29.26 -24.45 21.83
C GLU A 124 -27.93 -24.10 22.50
N GLU A 125 -26.81 -24.62 21.99
CA GLU A 125 -25.50 -24.44 22.60
C GLU A 125 -24.38 -24.42 21.54
N LEU A 126 -23.46 -23.46 21.66
CA LEU A 126 -22.18 -23.47 20.99
C LEU A 126 -21.22 -24.33 21.82
N VAL A 127 -20.95 -25.55 21.38
CA VAL A 127 -20.14 -26.54 22.11
C VAL A 127 -18.66 -26.27 21.94
N LYS A 128 -18.26 -25.82 20.74
CA LYS A 128 -16.85 -25.55 20.42
C LYS A 128 -16.73 -24.33 19.53
N THR A 129 -15.87 -23.39 19.92
CA THR A 129 -15.51 -22.25 19.07
C THR A 129 -14.21 -22.53 18.28
N PRO A 130 -14.04 -21.97 17.08
CA PRO A 130 -12.77 -22.02 16.36
C PRO A 130 -11.66 -21.37 17.20
N THR A 131 -10.54 -22.07 17.33
CA THR A 131 -9.40 -21.64 18.16
C THR A 131 -8.26 -21.03 17.35
N GLY A 132 -8.32 -21.08 16.01
CA GLY A 132 -7.29 -20.49 15.16
C GLY A 132 -5.96 -21.21 15.18
N THR A 133 -5.89 -22.38 15.82
CA THR A 133 -4.74 -23.27 15.81
C THR A 133 -4.71 -24.09 14.51
N GLY A 134 -4.99 -23.44 13.38
CA GLY A 134 -4.91 -24.08 12.07
C GLY A 134 -3.56 -24.78 11.89
N THR A 135 -3.43 -25.61 10.85
CA THR A 135 -2.16 -26.33 10.61
C THR A 135 -1.02 -25.42 10.17
N SER A 136 -1.30 -24.13 10.04
CA SER A 136 -0.39 -23.12 9.54
C SER A 136 0.73 -22.78 10.53
N PRO A 137 1.97 -22.64 10.04
CA PRO A 137 3.14 -22.47 10.87
C PRO A 137 3.35 -21.03 11.30
N TYR A 138 4.45 -20.81 12.04
CA TYR A 138 4.99 -19.48 12.35
C TYR A 138 4.06 -18.58 13.16
N GLY A 139 3.19 -19.18 13.97
CA GLY A 139 2.24 -18.46 14.82
C GLY A 139 1.15 -17.74 14.05
N TYR A 140 0.89 -18.17 12.82
CA TYR A 140 -0.22 -17.69 12.00
C TYR A 140 -1.40 -18.67 12.01
N PRO A 141 -2.64 -18.19 12.12
CA PRO A 141 -3.03 -16.81 12.39
C PRO A 141 -2.68 -16.37 13.82
N THR A 142 -2.33 -15.10 14.01
CA THR A 142 -1.99 -14.57 15.33
C THR A 142 -3.18 -14.70 16.29
N ALA A 143 -2.93 -15.20 17.50
CA ALA A 143 -3.96 -15.37 18.53
C ALA A 143 -4.77 -14.07 18.74
N GLY A 144 -6.10 -14.20 18.77
CA GLY A 144 -7.03 -13.07 18.92
C GLY A 144 -7.30 -12.26 17.64
N SER A 145 -6.64 -12.57 16.52
CA SER A 145 -6.99 -12.00 15.22
C SER A 145 -8.34 -12.52 14.72
N ALA A 146 -8.94 -11.84 13.72
CA ALA A 146 -10.14 -12.37 13.08
C ALA A 146 -9.86 -13.71 12.38
N GLN A 147 -8.67 -13.83 11.77
CA GLN A 147 -8.20 -15.03 11.08
C GLN A 147 -8.00 -16.20 12.04
N ALA A 148 -7.75 -15.94 13.33
CA ALA A 148 -7.75 -16.97 14.37
C ALA A 148 -9.13 -17.58 14.65
N ARG A 149 -10.18 -17.20 13.90
CA ARG A 149 -11.47 -17.89 13.89
C ARG A 149 -11.55 -18.95 12.78
N ASN A 150 -10.40 -19.50 12.41
CA ASN A 150 -10.26 -20.66 11.53
C ASN A 150 -10.35 -21.97 12.33
N GLY A 151 -10.80 -23.05 11.67
CA GLY A 151 -10.90 -24.39 12.24
C GLY A 151 -12.32 -24.83 12.58
N GLU A 152 -12.44 -25.69 13.60
CA GLU A 152 -13.66 -26.42 13.93
C GLU A 152 -14.64 -25.61 14.81
N LEU A 153 -15.91 -25.72 14.47
CA LEU A 153 -17.09 -25.14 15.10
C LEU A 153 -18.10 -26.25 15.34
N ILE A 154 -18.62 -26.37 16.56
CA ILE A 154 -19.60 -27.42 16.91
C ILE A 154 -20.80 -26.77 17.58
N TYR A 155 -21.98 -27.04 17.03
CA TYR A 155 -23.26 -26.66 17.62
C TYR A 155 -24.04 -27.87 18.08
N LYS A 156 -24.63 -27.75 19.27
CA LYS A 156 -25.67 -28.66 19.74
C LYS A 156 -27.04 -28.17 19.27
N THR A 157 -27.79 -29.10 18.71
CA THR A 157 -29.12 -28.86 18.16
C THR A 157 -30.19 -28.91 19.25
N LYS A 158 -31.22 -28.07 19.11
CA LYS A 158 -32.40 -28.17 19.99
C LYS A 158 -33.10 -29.51 19.83
N THR A 159 -33.47 -30.09 20.95
CA THR A 159 -34.37 -31.26 20.96
C THR A 159 -35.77 -30.90 20.46
N SER A 160 -36.57 -31.91 20.12
CA SER A 160 -37.92 -31.89 19.52
C SER A 160 -38.04 -31.35 18.09
N LEU A 161 -36.93 -30.97 17.46
CA LEU A 161 -36.93 -30.51 16.07
C LEU A 161 -37.02 -31.69 15.10
N THR A 162 -37.81 -31.53 14.04
CA THR A 162 -37.85 -32.45 12.88
C THR A 162 -36.87 -32.02 11.78
N ASN A 163 -36.48 -30.75 11.78
CA ASN A 163 -35.60 -30.13 10.81
C ASN A 163 -34.86 -28.97 11.49
N VAL A 164 -33.60 -28.78 11.10
CA VAL A 164 -32.76 -27.71 11.61
C VAL A 164 -32.32 -26.87 10.43
N ALA A 165 -32.45 -25.56 10.54
CA ALA A 165 -32.02 -24.62 9.52
C ALA A 165 -31.28 -23.44 10.14
N SER A 166 -30.22 -22.99 9.46
CA SER A 166 -29.47 -21.77 9.73
C SER A 166 -29.25 -21.08 8.39
N ALA A 167 -29.80 -19.88 8.21
CA ALA A 167 -29.74 -19.15 6.94
C ALA A 167 -29.17 -17.75 7.16
N GLY A 168 -28.04 -17.44 6.52
CA GLY A 168 -27.34 -16.17 6.69
C GLY A 168 -26.67 -15.95 8.06
N GLU A 169 -26.73 -16.94 8.97
CA GLU A 169 -26.27 -16.79 10.36
C GLU A 169 -24.81 -17.22 10.56
N ILE A 170 -24.35 -18.23 9.81
CA ILE A 170 -22.95 -18.67 9.79
C ILE A 170 -22.27 -17.96 8.63
N SER A 171 -21.33 -17.05 8.93
CA SER A 171 -20.59 -16.32 7.90
C SER A 171 -19.09 -16.56 8.01
N PHE A 172 -18.41 -16.50 6.86
CA PHE A 172 -16.96 -16.67 6.76
C PHE A 172 -16.37 -15.75 5.68
N SER A 173 -15.05 -15.58 5.70
CA SER A 173 -14.31 -14.83 4.69
C SER A 173 -13.01 -15.54 4.32
N ILE A 174 -12.47 -15.22 3.15
CA ILE A 174 -11.19 -15.75 2.68
C ILE A 174 -10.04 -14.97 3.30
N ASP A 175 -9.03 -15.69 3.72
CA ASP A 175 -7.78 -15.16 4.24
C ASP A 175 -6.78 -14.93 3.09
N SER A 176 -6.42 -13.66 2.87
CA SER A 176 -5.46 -13.27 1.82
C SER A 176 -4.07 -13.89 1.98
N ALA A 177 -3.70 -14.39 3.17
CA ALA A 177 -2.41 -15.05 3.38
C ALA A 177 -2.22 -16.29 2.48
N TYR A 178 -3.32 -16.93 2.10
CA TYR A 178 -3.34 -18.17 1.31
C TYR A 178 -3.57 -17.92 -0.19
N LEU A 179 -3.73 -16.67 -0.65
CA LEU A 179 -3.89 -16.41 -2.07
C LEU A 179 -2.61 -16.73 -2.86
N ASN A 180 -2.74 -17.45 -3.96
CA ASN A 180 -1.65 -17.75 -4.87
C ASN A 180 -1.60 -16.76 -6.06
N GLN A 181 -0.53 -16.79 -6.86
CA GLN A 181 -0.45 -16.13 -8.16
C GLN A 181 -1.33 -16.81 -9.22
N ASP A 182 -1.69 -18.10 -9.07
CA ASP A 182 -2.61 -18.77 -10.00
C ASP A 182 -4.07 -18.32 -9.74
N PRO A 183 -4.73 -17.64 -10.71
CA PRO A 183 -6.13 -17.24 -10.58
C PRO A 183 -7.11 -18.42 -10.60
N ASN A 184 -6.64 -19.66 -10.79
CA ASN A 184 -7.44 -20.88 -10.70
C ASN A 184 -7.16 -21.70 -9.43
N GLN A 185 -6.55 -21.08 -8.42
CA GLN A 185 -6.24 -21.74 -7.16
C GLN A 185 -7.48 -22.44 -6.56
N ILE A 186 -7.31 -23.73 -6.24
CA ILE A 186 -8.28 -24.53 -5.50
C ILE A 186 -7.87 -24.63 -4.04
N LEU A 187 -8.69 -24.06 -3.17
CA LEU A 187 -8.61 -24.25 -1.72
C LEU A 187 -9.25 -25.59 -1.37
N THR A 188 -8.41 -26.59 -1.12
CA THR A 188 -8.84 -27.98 -0.93
C THR A 188 -9.46 -28.17 0.44
N ASN A 189 -10.59 -28.90 0.51
CA ASN A 189 -11.33 -29.19 1.74
C ASN A 189 -11.63 -27.93 2.58
N LEU A 190 -11.93 -26.80 1.92
CA LEU A 190 -12.16 -25.52 2.59
C LEU A 190 -13.37 -25.58 3.52
N ILE A 191 -14.44 -26.25 3.10
CA ILE A 191 -15.68 -26.39 3.90
C ILE A 191 -15.89 -27.87 4.17
N GLN A 192 -15.77 -28.27 5.42
CA GLN A 192 -16.03 -29.62 5.88
C GLN A 192 -17.20 -29.59 6.85
N VAL A 193 -18.19 -30.45 6.64
CA VAL A 193 -19.37 -30.54 7.52
C VAL A 193 -19.63 -31.98 7.90
N SER A 194 -20.15 -32.18 9.10
CA SER A 194 -20.70 -33.47 9.50
C SER A 194 -21.77 -33.31 10.58
N LEU A 195 -22.53 -34.37 10.79
CA LEU A 195 -23.51 -34.47 11.86
C LEU A 195 -23.03 -35.54 12.86
N SER A 196 -23.50 -35.47 14.10
CA SER A 196 -23.21 -36.51 15.08
C SER A 196 -24.27 -36.60 16.18
N THR A 197 -24.18 -37.67 16.97
CA THR A 197 -24.92 -37.89 18.21
C THR A 197 -23.94 -38.23 19.34
N ASP A 198 -24.42 -38.38 20.57
CA ASP A 198 -23.56 -38.79 21.69
C ASP A 198 -22.92 -40.19 21.48
N ALA A 199 -23.59 -41.10 20.75
CA ALA A 199 -23.06 -42.44 20.50
C ALA A 199 -22.43 -42.63 19.12
N THR A 200 -22.73 -41.75 18.14
CA THR A 200 -22.24 -41.85 16.77
C THR A 200 -21.52 -40.55 16.37
N PRO A 201 -20.17 -40.56 16.33
CA PRO A 201 -19.38 -39.33 16.24
C PRO A 201 -19.36 -38.69 14.84
N THR A 202 -19.80 -39.40 13.80
CA THR A 202 -19.76 -38.88 12.41
C THR A 202 -20.86 -39.51 11.57
N VAL A 203 -21.74 -38.66 11.04
CA VAL A 203 -22.88 -38.99 10.18
C VAL A 203 -22.90 -37.96 9.04
N ASP A 204 -23.15 -38.43 7.80
CA ASP A 204 -23.20 -37.60 6.57
C ASP A 204 -22.03 -36.59 6.45
N ALA A 205 -20.80 -37.06 6.67
CA ALA A 205 -19.61 -36.22 6.54
C ALA A 205 -19.35 -35.86 5.07
N ARG A 206 -19.15 -34.57 4.81
CA ARG A 206 -18.89 -34.02 3.47
C ARG A 206 -17.74 -33.02 3.52
N SER A 207 -17.00 -32.94 2.40
CA SER A 207 -15.91 -32.00 2.22
C SER A 207 -16.01 -31.34 0.85
N PHE A 208 -15.86 -30.03 0.82
CA PHE A 208 -16.00 -29.22 -0.39
C PHE A 208 -14.77 -28.35 -0.59
N ASN A 209 -14.32 -28.28 -1.83
CA ASN A 209 -13.29 -27.34 -2.27
C ASN A 209 -13.91 -25.98 -2.56
N ALA A 210 -13.09 -24.94 -2.62
CA ALA A 210 -13.46 -23.66 -3.18
C ALA A 210 -12.42 -23.19 -4.18
N LYS A 211 -12.79 -22.29 -5.07
CA LYS A 211 -11.88 -21.63 -6.01
C LYS A 211 -11.70 -20.18 -5.59
N SER A 212 -10.45 -19.72 -5.47
CA SER A 212 -10.18 -18.28 -5.38
C SER A 212 -10.26 -17.67 -6.77
N THR A 213 -10.91 -16.51 -6.90
CA THR A 213 -10.89 -15.74 -8.16
C THR A 213 -9.87 -14.60 -8.16
N GLU A 214 -9.08 -14.47 -7.10
CA GLU A 214 -8.08 -13.42 -6.95
C GLU A 214 -6.66 -13.97 -7.03
N GLU A 215 -5.80 -13.23 -7.71
CA GLU A 215 -4.39 -13.52 -7.85
C GLU A 215 -3.54 -12.61 -6.93
N PHE A 216 -2.57 -13.21 -6.26
CA PHE A 216 -1.55 -12.50 -5.51
C PHE A 216 -0.40 -12.12 -6.44
N ARG A 217 -0.01 -10.84 -6.47
CA ARG A 217 1.12 -10.38 -7.29
C ARG A 217 2.10 -9.53 -6.49
N TYR A 218 3.38 -9.89 -6.57
CA TYR A 218 4.44 -8.98 -6.19
C TYR A 218 4.79 -8.06 -7.35
N ASN A 219 4.98 -6.77 -7.05
CA ASN A 219 5.54 -5.83 -8.00
C ASN A 219 6.57 -4.93 -7.32
N PHE A 220 7.61 -4.56 -8.05
CA PHE A 220 8.46 -3.45 -7.64
C PHE A 220 7.75 -2.12 -7.80
N TRP A 221 8.01 -1.22 -6.86
CA TRP A 221 7.72 0.19 -6.91
C TRP A 221 9.04 0.96 -6.75
N THR A 222 9.36 1.83 -7.70
CA THR A 222 10.61 2.61 -7.65
C THR A 222 10.40 3.86 -6.80
N ASP A 223 10.89 3.83 -5.56
CA ASP A 223 10.73 4.93 -4.61
C ASP A 223 11.66 6.11 -4.89
N GLN A 224 12.91 5.82 -5.30
CA GLN A 224 13.91 6.81 -5.67
C GLN A 224 14.58 6.36 -6.96
N SER A 225 14.17 6.97 -8.07
CA SER A 225 14.47 6.50 -9.43
C SER A 225 15.77 7.05 -9.99
N THR A 226 16.34 8.10 -9.39
CA THR A 226 17.55 8.75 -9.89
C THR A 226 18.53 9.09 -8.77
N GLU A 227 19.82 9.04 -9.09
CA GLU A 227 20.89 9.53 -8.23
C GLU A 227 22.05 10.06 -9.08
N THR A 228 22.62 11.21 -8.68
CA THR A 228 23.88 11.70 -9.25
C THR A 228 25.02 11.39 -8.32
N ILE A 229 26.09 10.78 -8.84
CA ILE A 229 27.33 10.51 -8.09
C ILE A 229 28.56 11.01 -8.84
N ASN A 230 29.62 11.32 -8.09
CA ASN A 230 30.92 11.58 -8.70
C ASN A 230 31.58 10.27 -9.12
N LYS A 231 32.51 10.39 -10.05
CA LYS A 231 33.43 9.31 -10.37
C LYS A 231 34.22 8.89 -9.13
N GLY A 232 34.19 7.60 -8.81
CA GLY A 232 34.80 7.04 -7.60
C GLY A 232 33.84 6.91 -6.41
N ASP A 233 32.66 7.53 -6.47
CA ASP A 233 31.65 7.45 -5.39
C ASP A 233 30.69 6.26 -5.59
N THR A 234 29.98 5.92 -4.51
CA THR A 234 28.97 4.84 -4.48
C THR A 234 27.59 5.43 -4.28
N THR A 235 26.58 4.85 -4.93
CA THR A 235 25.18 5.22 -4.74
C THR A 235 24.71 4.99 -3.30
N ASN A 236 23.81 5.85 -2.81
CA ASN A 236 23.28 5.77 -1.45
C ASN A 236 21.77 6.08 -1.32
N SER A 237 21.15 6.67 -2.34
CA SER A 237 19.77 7.18 -2.26
C SER A 237 18.78 6.39 -3.12
N LEU A 238 19.25 5.68 -4.14
CA LEU A 238 18.42 4.78 -4.95
C LEU A 238 17.66 3.78 -4.08
N MET A 239 16.38 3.56 -4.42
CA MET A 239 15.48 2.75 -3.59
C MET A 239 14.31 2.18 -4.39
N ALA A 240 14.00 0.91 -4.17
CA ALA A 240 12.81 0.27 -4.70
C ALA A 240 12.18 -0.69 -3.68
N SER A 241 10.87 -0.56 -3.48
CA SER A 241 10.06 -1.37 -2.58
C SER A 241 9.29 -2.45 -3.33
N ILE A 242 8.91 -3.51 -2.62
CA ILE A 242 7.93 -4.48 -3.12
C ILE A 242 6.52 -4.04 -2.70
N THR A 243 5.56 -4.29 -3.59
CA THR A 243 4.12 -4.15 -3.38
C THR A 243 3.46 -5.51 -3.60
N GLY A 244 2.25 -5.73 -3.08
CA GLY A 244 1.53 -7.01 -3.23
C GLY A 244 0.99 -7.62 -1.95
N GLY A 245 1.40 -7.12 -0.78
CA GLY A 245 0.90 -7.58 0.53
C GLY A 245 1.82 -8.59 1.22
N LYS A 246 1.29 -9.23 2.26
CA LYS A 246 2.02 -10.19 3.11
C LYS A 246 1.79 -11.63 2.67
N SER A 247 2.77 -12.49 2.91
CA SER A 247 2.68 -13.93 2.62
C SER A 247 3.35 -14.76 3.71
N LEU A 248 2.91 -16.01 3.85
CA LEU A 248 3.53 -16.99 4.73
C LEU A 248 4.75 -17.60 4.03
N THR A 249 5.95 -17.18 4.41
CA THR A 249 7.18 -17.71 3.80
C THR A 249 7.56 -19.05 4.40
N GLU A 250 8.13 -19.95 3.61
CA GLU A 250 8.63 -21.24 4.10
C GLU A 250 9.93 -21.04 4.89
N ALA A 251 10.02 -21.62 6.09
CA ALA A 251 11.22 -21.54 6.93
C ALA A 251 12.40 -22.26 6.29
N GLY A 252 13.58 -21.66 6.38
CA GLY A 252 14.81 -22.19 5.79
C GLY A 252 14.91 -21.99 4.27
N SER A 253 13.88 -21.39 3.65
CA SER A 253 13.94 -20.96 2.26
C SER A 253 14.72 -19.66 2.09
N LYS A 254 14.78 -19.16 0.84
CA LYS A 254 15.50 -17.95 0.47
C LYS A 254 14.58 -16.99 -0.25
N THR A 255 14.64 -15.71 0.14
CA THR A 255 14.19 -14.63 -0.72
C THR A 255 15.31 -14.28 -1.68
N THR A 256 15.00 -14.15 -2.98
CA THR A 256 16.02 -13.81 -3.99
C THR A 256 15.63 -12.60 -4.83
N VAL A 257 16.63 -11.82 -5.24
CA VAL A 257 16.50 -10.70 -6.20
C VAL A 257 17.68 -10.73 -7.16
N GLU A 258 17.47 -10.32 -8.40
CA GLU A 258 18.53 -10.07 -9.37
C GLU A 258 18.70 -8.56 -9.58
N ILE A 259 19.95 -8.09 -9.58
CA ILE A 259 20.33 -6.73 -9.96
C ILE A 259 21.14 -6.76 -11.25
N GLU A 260 20.76 -5.91 -12.21
CA GLU A 260 21.50 -5.69 -13.44
C GLU A 260 22.15 -4.31 -13.46
N TYR A 261 23.39 -4.27 -13.95
CA TYR A 261 24.20 -3.06 -14.05
C TYR A 261 25.25 -3.23 -15.17
N PRO A 262 25.75 -2.13 -15.78
CA PRO A 262 26.77 -2.23 -16.81
C PRO A 262 28.07 -2.88 -16.32
N SER A 263 28.76 -3.59 -17.21
CA SER A 263 29.99 -4.34 -16.87
C SER A 263 31.12 -3.48 -16.31
N ASP A 264 31.16 -2.20 -16.69
CA ASP A 264 32.16 -1.22 -16.25
C ASP A 264 31.83 -0.55 -14.90
N ILE A 265 30.72 -0.93 -14.27
CA ILE A 265 30.29 -0.50 -12.95
C ILE A 265 30.64 -1.58 -11.90
N GLU A 266 31.08 -1.15 -10.73
CA GLU A 266 31.35 -2.02 -9.59
C GLU A 266 30.08 -2.20 -8.76
N PHE A 267 29.69 -3.44 -8.50
CA PHE A 267 28.63 -3.75 -7.55
C PHE A 267 29.22 -3.82 -6.14
N VAL A 268 28.70 -3.00 -5.24
CA VAL A 268 29.15 -2.96 -3.84
C VAL A 268 28.24 -3.83 -2.97
N SER A 269 26.93 -3.59 -3.00
CA SER A 269 25.94 -4.41 -2.30
C SER A 269 24.50 -4.09 -2.73
N LEU A 270 23.56 -4.94 -2.32
CA LEU A 270 22.13 -4.64 -2.34
C LEU A 270 21.63 -4.77 -0.91
N GLU A 271 21.35 -3.64 -0.27
CA GLU A 271 20.85 -3.59 1.11
C GLU A 271 19.34 -3.81 1.10
N GLU A 272 18.83 -4.65 1.99
CA GLU A 272 17.40 -4.67 2.31
C GLU A 272 17.19 -4.02 3.68
N THR A 273 16.30 -3.02 3.72
CA THR A 273 16.21 -2.07 4.85
C THR A 273 14.94 -2.18 5.70
N GLN A 274 13.95 -2.95 5.29
CA GLN A 274 12.64 -3.00 5.95
C GLN A 274 12.33 -4.33 6.64
N LEU A 275 12.78 -5.47 6.09
CA LEU A 275 12.39 -6.79 6.57
C LEU A 275 13.56 -7.58 7.17
N TYR A 276 14.67 -7.69 6.43
CA TYR A 276 15.88 -8.40 6.83
C TYR A 276 16.93 -7.48 7.44
N HIS A 277 16.88 -6.16 7.16
CA HIS A 277 17.80 -5.16 7.69
C HIS A 277 19.28 -5.52 7.48
N ARG A 278 19.61 -6.04 6.30
CA ARG A 278 20.96 -6.51 5.94
C ARG A 278 21.18 -6.55 4.43
N ASN A 279 22.46 -6.54 4.05
CA ASN A 279 22.88 -6.81 2.68
C ASN A 279 22.54 -8.24 2.27
N GLY A 280 22.13 -8.41 1.00
CA GLY A 280 21.96 -9.72 0.40
C GLY A 280 23.30 -10.43 0.22
N THR A 281 23.27 -11.76 0.33
CA THR A 281 24.42 -12.61 0.03
C THR A 281 24.48 -12.84 -1.48
N VAL A 282 25.62 -12.58 -2.11
CA VAL A 282 25.81 -12.83 -3.55
C VAL A 282 25.86 -14.33 -3.80
N VAL A 283 24.96 -14.83 -4.64
CA VAL A 283 24.89 -16.24 -5.06
C VAL A 283 25.69 -16.46 -6.34
N SER A 284 25.51 -15.57 -7.32
CA SER A 284 26.18 -15.66 -8.62
C SER A 284 26.19 -14.31 -9.32
N THR A 285 27.20 -14.07 -10.14
CA THR A 285 27.23 -12.97 -11.11
C THR A 285 27.49 -13.55 -12.49
N THR A 286 26.65 -13.20 -13.46
CA THR A 286 26.83 -13.54 -14.88
C THR A 286 26.98 -12.26 -15.68
N GLU A 287 27.61 -12.34 -16.84
CA GLU A 287 27.80 -11.21 -17.74
C GLU A 287 27.40 -11.59 -19.16
N SER A 288 26.55 -10.77 -19.78
CA SER A 288 26.10 -10.95 -21.16
C SER A 288 25.83 -9.60 -21.79
N GLY A 289 26.36 -9.36 -23.00
CA GLY A 289 26.09 -8.14 -23.76
C GLY A 289 26.55 -6.84 -23.07
N GLY A 290 27.59 -6.89 -22.22
CA GLY A 290 28.08 -5.71 -21.48
C GLY A 290 27.24 -5.33 -20.26
N ILE A 291 26.33 -6.23 -19.83
CA ILE A 291 25.55 -6.12 -18.60
C ILE A 291 25.92 -7.28 -17.68
N LYS A 292 26.17 -6.95 -16.41
CA LYS A 292 26.30 -7.92 -15.31
C LYS A 292 24.95 -8.10 -14.63
N THR A 293 24.58 -9.35 -14.36
CA THR A 293 23.43 -9.70 -13.52
C THR A 293 23.95 -10.41 -12.27
N THR A 294 23.72 -9.83 -11.10
CA THR A 294 24.08 -10.42 -9.81
C THR A 294 22.81 -10.90 -9.11
N LYS A 295 22.77 -12.18 -8.74
CA LYS A 295 21.70 -12.78 -7.95
C LYS A 295 22.07 -12.73 -6.47
N LEU A 296 21.16 -12.23 -5.65
CA LEU A 296 21.31 -12.12 -4.21
C LEU A 296 20.24 -12.89 -3.46
N GLU A 297 20.57 -13.33 -2.24
CA GLU A 297 19.65 -14.03 -1.36
C GLU A 297 19.65 -13.53 0.10
N TRP A 298 18.50 -13.72 0.75
CA TRP A 298 18.29 -13.52 2.18
C TRP A 298 17.60 -14.76 2.77
N ASP A 299 18.05 -15.21 3.94
CA ASP A 299 17.41 -16.32 4.67
C ASP A 299 16.02 -15.93 5.13
N GLU A 300 15.05 -16.81 4.90
CA GLU A 300 13.70 -16.72 5.44
C GLU A 300 13.58 -17.53 6.74
N PRO A 301 13.28 -16.89 7.89
CA PRO A 301 13.03 -17.61 9.13
C PRO A 301 11.70 -18.38 9.10
N GLY A 302 10.87 -18.15 8.08
CA GLY A 302 9.48 -18.61 8.00
C GLY A 302 8.58 -17.72 8.85
N SER A 303 7.86 -16.82 8.21
CA SER A 303 6.96 -15.90 8.91
C SER A 303 5.91 -15.33 7.97
N TYR A 304 4.85 -14.76 8.55
CA TYR A 304 3.93 -13.92 7.79
C TYR A 304 4.57 -12.55 7.54
N SER A 305 5.39 -12.47 6.49
CA SER A 305 6.27 -11.33 6.23
C SER A 305 5.71 -10.36 5.21
N GLY A 306 6.02 -9.08 5.42
CA GLY A 306 5.63 -7.99 4.53
C GLY A 306 6.56 -7.82 3.34
N THR A 307 6.51 -6.62 2.79
CA THR A 307 7.22 -6.26 1.57
C THR A 307 8.58 -5.64 1.90
N PRO A 308 9.68 -6.17 1.32
CA PRO A 308 11.02 -5.61 1.52
C PRO A 308 11.26 -4.32 0.74
N VAL A 309 12.28 -3.58 1.15
CA VAL A 309 12.78 -2.37 0.48
C VAL A 309 14.26 -2.49 0.20
N PHE A 310 14.62 -2.41 -1.08
CA PHE A 310 15.98 -2.62 -1.58
C PHE A 310 16.67 -1.30 -1.93
N LYS A 311 17.93 -1.16 -1.50
CA LYS A 311 18.82 -0.05 -1.86
C LYS A 311 20.05 -0.58 -2.59
N PRO A 312 20.16 -0.35 -3.91
CA PRO A 312 21.34 -0.75 -4.65
C PRO A 312 22.51 0.19 -4.38
N HIS A 313 23.64 -0.39 -4.00
CA HIS A 313 24.91 0.29 -3.86
C HIS A 313 25.83 -0.14 -5.00
N VAL A 314 26.00 0.74 -5.98
CA VAL A 314 26.93 0.56 -7.10
C VAL A 314 27.90 1.74 -7.15
N LYS A 315 29.09 1.49 -7.67
CA LYS A 315 30.18 2.44 -7.70
C LYS A 315 30.68 2.61 -9.12
N VAL A 316 30.84 3.87 -9.54
CA VAL A 316 31.57 4.17 -10.77
C VAL A 316 33.07 4.14 -10.42
N PRO A 317 33.89 3.26 -11.01
CA PRO A 317 35.32 3.23 -10.71
C PRO A 317 35.99 4.58 -11.01
N ALA A 318 36.95 4.98 -10.17
CA ALA A 318 37.73 6.21 -10.38
C ALA A 318 38.47 6.22 -11.74
N SER A 319 38.75 5.05 -12.30
CA SER A 319 39.37 4.85 -13.61
C SER A 319 38.37 4.76 -14.78
N SER A 320 37.07 4.96 -14.55
CA SER A 320 36.05 4.85 -15.60
C SER A 320 36.32 5.81 -16.76
N THR A 321 36.07 5.36 -17.99
CA THR A 321 36.20 6.18 -19.21
C THR A 321 34.88 6.85 -19.61
N ARG A 322 33.83 6.71 -18.79
CA ARG A 322 32.54 7.36 -19.02
C ARG A 322 32.72 8.88 -19.05
N ALA A 323 31.99 9.55 -19.94
CA ALA A 323 31.99 11.00 -20.00
C ALA A 323 31.21 11.59 -18.80
N SER A 324 31.64 12.75 -18.31
CA SER A 324 30.88 13.53 -17.33
C SER A 324 29.50 13.88 -17.87
N GLY A 325 28.47 13.71 -17.04
CA GLY A 325 27.06 13.87 -17.42
C GLY A 325 26.41 12.64 -18.05
N SER A 326 27.17 11.56 -18.29
CA SER A 326 26.59 10.30 -18.80
C SER A 326 25.72 9.60 -17.76
N THR A 327 24.76 8.82 -18.24
CA THR A 327 23.84 8.05 -17.39
C THR A 327 23.95 6.55 -17.65
N PHE A 328 23.53 5.75 -16.68
CA PHE A 328 23.32 4.32 -16.85
C PHE A 328 22.19 3.82 -15.97
N ASN A 329 21.65 2.66 -16.32
CA ASN A 329 20.54 2.06 -15.59
C ASN A 329 21.05 1.00 -14.61
N ILE A 330 20.34 0.89 -13.49
CA ILE A 330 20.32 -0.26 -12.59
C ILE A 330 18.93 -0.85 -12.66
N VAL A 331 18.82 -2.17 -12.81
CA VAL A 331 17.53 -2.85 -12.87
C VAL A 331 17.43 -3.89 -11.75
N LEU A 332 16.40 -3.81 -10.92
CA LEU A 332 16.02 -4.91 -10.03
C LEU A 332 14.92 -5.73 -10.67
N ARG A 333 15.09 -7.05 -10.70
CA ARG A 333 14.12 -7.98 -11.28
C ARG A 333 14.10 -9.31 -10.54
N ASN A 334 13.12 -10.13 -10.89
CA ASN A 334 12.99 -11.50 -10.39
C ASN A 334 13.01 -11.58 -8.86
N PHE A 335 12.33 -10.66 -8.17
CA PHE A 335 12.09 -10.81 -6.75
C PHE A 335 11.25 -12.06 -6.54
N LYS A 336 11.67 -12.93 -5.63
CA LYS A 336 11.07 -14.24 -5.44
C LYS A 336 11.03 -14.61 -3.95
N LYS A 337 9.88 -15.11 -3.49
CA LYS A 337 9.68 -15.70 -2.17
C LYS A 337 9.13 -17.11 -2.29
N THR A 338 9.71 -18.04 -1.54
CA THR A 338 9.14 -19.38 -1.35
C THR A 338 8.09 -19.34 -0.27
N ILE A 339 6.91 -19.87 -0.58
CA ILE A 339 5.70 -19.75 0.22
C ILE A 339 5.37 -21.10 0.84
N TRP A 340 4.95 -21.06 2.10
CA TRP A 340 4.54 -22.26 2.83
C TRP A 340 3.24 -22.84 2.27
N ASP A 341 3.22 -24.17 2.11
CA ASP A 341 2.06 -24.96 1.66
C ASP A 341 1.46 -24.50 0.32
N ASP A 342 2.31 -24.01 -0.59
CA ASP A 342 1.89 -23.44 -1.87
C ASP A 342 1.72 -24.49 -2.98
N THR A 343 1.63 -25.78 -2.66
CA THR A 343 1.58 -26.88 -3.66
C THR A 343 0.23 -26.92 -4.40
N PRO A 344 0.19 -27.08 -5.75
CA PRO A 344 1.29 -27.42 -6.66
C PRO A 344 2.09 -26.23 -7.23
N ASN A 345 1.84 -25.02 -6.75
CA ASN A 345 2.39 -23.81 -7.34
C ASN A 345 3.80 -23.52 -6.82
N VAL A 346 4.62 -23.02 -7.74
CA VAL A 346 6.04 -22.72 -7.50
C VAL A 346 6.14 -21.25 -7.13
N ASP A 347 6.68 -20.94 -5.94
CA ASP A 347 7.22 -19.65 -5.48
C ASP A 347 6.65 -18.34 -6.08
N ARG A 348 6.24 -17.40 -5.23
CA ARG A 348 5.73 -16.11 -5.70
C ARG A 348 6.84 -15.22 -6.25
N THR A 349 6.73 -14.83 -7.52
CA THR A 349 7.71 -14.00 -8.24
C THR A 349 7.11 -12.64 -8.65
N SER A 350 7.94 -11.59 -8.67
CA SER A 350 7.54 -10.27 -9.14
C SER A 350 7.15 -10.27 -10.62
N SER A 351 6.08 -9.58 -10.98
CA SER A 351 5.59 -9.51 -12.36
C SER A 351 6.22 -8.39 -13.20
N ASN A 352 6.95 -7.48 -12.57
CA ASN A 352 7.62 -6.35 -13.22
C ASN A 352 9.08 -6.22 -12.77
N VAL A 353 9.73 -5.16 -13.25
CA VAL A 353 11.10 -4.77 -12.88
C VAL A 353 11.09 -3.34 -12.34
N SER A 354 12.08 -2.99 -11.53
CA SER A 354 12.39 -1.60 -11.17
C SER A 354 13.61 -1.15 -11.93
N THR A 355 13.50 -0.05 -12.67
CA THR A 355 14.63 0.61 -13.33
C THR A 355 14.94 1.92 -12.61
N MET A 356 16.20 2.08 -12.24
CA MET A 356 16.77 3.28 -11.62
C MET A 356 17.90 3.82 -12.51
N ILE A 357 18.12 5.12 -12.50
CA ILE A 357 19.09 5.81 -13.35
C ILE A 357 20.15 6.47 -12.49
N VAL A 358 21.41 6.13 -12.73
CA VAL A 358 22.55 6.83 -12.13
C VAL A 358 23.12 7.79 -13.15
N LYS A 359 23.30 9.05 -12.75
CA LYS A 359 24.06 10.05 -13.51
C LYS A 359 25.45 10.20 -12.92
N MET A 360 26.46 10.09 -13.76
CA MET A 360 27.85 10.26 -13.35
C MET A 360 28.34 11.66 -13.70
N ILE A 361 29.10 12.28 -12.80
CA ILE A 361 29.86 13.49 -13.07
C ILE A 361 31.35 13.28 -12.75
N ASP A 362 32.21 13.88 -13.57
CA ASP A 362 33.68 13.82 -13.45
C ASP A 362 34.21 15.24 -13.17
N GLY A 363 34.76 15.47 -11.98
CA GLY A 363 35.29 16.77 -11.58
C GLY A 363 35.94 16.76 -10.20
N VAL A 364 36.96 17.61 -10.03
CA VAL A 364 37.59 17.89 -8.73
C VAL A 364 36.66 18.75 -7.84
N ASP A 365 35.81 19.58 -8.47
CA ASP A 365 34.73 20.37 -7.86
C ASP A 365 33.43 20.22 -8.68
N PRO A 366 32.79 19.04 -8.64
CA PRO A 366 31.55 18.80 -9.37
C PRO A 366 30.41 19.66 -8.83
N GLU A 367 29.59 20.23 -9.73
CA GLU A 367 28.37 20.96 -9.38
C GLU A 367 27.19 20.39 -10.16
N GLN A 368 26.08 20.08 -9.46
CA GLN A 368 24.79 19.84 -10.10
C GLN A 368 23.72 20.59 -9.33
N VAL A 369 23.33 21.74 -9.89
CA VAL A 369 22.17 22.50 -9.41
C VAL A 369 21.01 22.28 -10.36
N THR A 370 19.93 21.72 -9.84
CA THR A 370 18.66 21.62 -10.55
C THR A 370 17.85 22.88 -10.23
N SER A 371 17.37 23.57 -11.25
CA SER A 371 16.51 24.73 -11.07
C SER A 371 15.26 24.65 -11.94
N HIS A 372 14.11 25.02 -11.39
CA HIS A 372 12.84 24.99 -12.09
C HIS A 372 12.14 26.35 -11.97
N ALA A 373 11.93 27.00 -13.12
CA ALA A 373 11.10 28.18 -13.22
C ALA A 373 9.61 27.77 -13.20
N LEU A 374 8.83 28.42 -12.33
CA LEU A 374 7.40 28.16 -12.17
C LEU A 374 6.57 29.26 -12.83
N THR A 375 5.46 28.83 -13.42
CA THR A 375 4.34 29.72 -13.74
C THR A 375 3.34 29.64 -12.60
N ASP A 376 3.08 30.76 -11.94
CA ASP A 376 2.16 30.84 -10.81
C ASP A 376 0.85 31.50 -11.24
N THR A 377 -0.27 30.93 -10.81
CA THR A 377 -1.60 31.52 -11.02
C THR A 377 -2.13 32.05 -9.70
N ALA A 378 -2.51 33.32 -9.63
CA ALA A 378 -3.01 33.92 -8.38
C ALA A 378 -4.28 34.75 -8.59
N ALA A 379 -5.12 34.80 -7.55
CA ALA A 379 -6.33 35.60 -7.54
C ALA A 379 -6.00 37.10 -7.58
N ASN A 380 -6.44 37.79 -8.63
CA ASN A 380 -6.21 39.22 -8.82
C ASN A 380 -7.33 40.05 -8.18
N TRP A 381 -7.22 40.26 -6.86
CA TRP A 381 -8.16 41.09 -6.11
C TRP A 381 -8.10 42.58 -6.47
N ALA A 382 -6.97 43.04 -7.02
CA ALA A 382 -6.76 44.41 -7.47
C ALA A 382 -7.62 44.76 -8.69
N TYR A 383 -8.00 43.77 -9.51
CA TYR A 383 -8.92 43.97 -10.62
C TYR A 383 -10.32 44.41 -10.17
N GLN A 384 -10.79 43.93 -9.02
CA GLN A 384 -12.14 44.22 -8.53
C GLN A 384 -12.19 45.35 -7.51
N LYS A 385 -11.27 45.43 -6.54
CA LYS A 385 -11.29 46.51 -5.53
C LYS A 385 -10.06 46.64 -4.62
N TYR A 386 -9.21 45.61 -4.49
CA TYR A 386 -8.21 45.55 -3.41
C TYR A 386 -6.79 45.30 -3.95
N ASP A 387 -6.00 46.36 -4.06
CA ASP A 387 -4.58 46.35 -4.45
C ASP A 387 -3.61 46.08 -3.29
N THR A 388 -4.13 45.77 -2.10
CA THR A 388 -3.34 45.53 -0.89
C THR A 388 -3.00 44.06 -0.65
N TYR A 389 -3.61 43.11 -1.39
CA TYR A 389 -3.33 41.68 -1.19
C TYR A 389 -2.09 41.25 -1.97
N ASN A 390 -1.00 40.97 -1.26
CA ASN A 390 0.19 40.40 -1.86
C ASN A 390 -0.02 38.92 -2.16
N VAL A 391 0.25 38.54 -3.40
CA VAL A 391 0.27 37.17 -3.91
C VAL A 391 1.64 36.88 -4.52
N ARG A 392 1.90 35.60 -4.80
CA ARG A 392 3.11 35.19 -5.53
C ARG A 392 2.90 35.41 -7.03
N LEU A 393 3.87 36.06 -7.66
CA LEU A 393 3.86 36.50 -9.05
C LEU A 393 4.96 35.80 -9.87
N GLY A 394 5.20 34.53 -9.56
CA GLY A 394 6.27 33.71 -10.15
C GLY A 394 7.33 33.32 -9.12
N SER A 395 7.92 32.15 -9.35
CA SER A 395 8.97 31.61 -8.48
C SER A 395 9.91 30.66 -9.22
N MET A 396 11.11 30.47 -8.67
CA MET A 396 12.11 29.52 -9.12
C MET A 396 12.52 28.62 -7.96
N LEU A 397 12.49 27.31 -8.20
CA LEU A 397 13.03 26.33 -7.27
C LEU A 397 14.50 26.07 -7.59
N ILE A 398 15.30 25.82 -6.56
CA ILE A 398 16.74 25.55 -6.68
C ILE A 398 17.09 24.41 -5.73
N LYS A 399 17.77 23.38 -6.23
CA LYS A 399 18.25 22.23 -5.47
C LYS A 399 19.70 21.94 -5.82
N ASN A 400 20.53 21.77 -4.81
CA ASN A 400 21.86 21.19 -4.98
C ASN A 400 21.73 19.68 -4.84
N GLU A 401 21.93 18.95 -5.94
CA GLU A 401 21.76 17.49 -5.98
C GLU A 401 22.95 16.75 -5.35
N LEU A 402 24.05 17.46 -5.07
CA LEU A 402 25.28 16.84 -4.59
C LEU A 402 25.44 16.97 -3.08
N THR A 403 26.23 16.04 -2.51
CA THR A 403 26.63 16.02 -1.10
C THR A 403 27.76 17.00 -0.77
N THR A 404 28.15 17.83 -1.73
CA THR A 404 29.15 18.89 -1.59
C THR A 404 28.54 20.26 -1.91
N PRO A 405 28.94 21.34 -1.22
CA PRO A 405 28.50 22.69 -1.56
C PRO A 405 28.90 23.09 -2.99
N THR A 406 28.14 24.02 -3.57
CA THR A 406 28.45 24.60 -4.89
C THR A 406 29.60 25.60 -4.78
N LYS A 407 30.13 26.04 -5.93
CA LYS A 407 30.86 27.31 -6.02
C LYS A 407 29.93 28.47 -5.65
N PRO A 408 30.47 29.62 -5.21
CA PRO A 408 29.65 30.79 -4.92
C PRO A 408 28.72 31.16 -6.08
N LYS A 409 27.45 31.44 -5.78
CA LYS A 409 26.43 31.79 -6.77
C LYS A 409 25.98 33.23 -6.63
N THR A 410 25.61 33.83 -7.75
CA THR A 410 24.99 35.16 -7.83
C THR A 410 23.60 35.00 -8.42
N ILE A 411 22.64 35.72 -7.85
CA ILE A 411 21.29 35.83 -8.39
C ILE A 411 21.03 37.27 -8.82
N GLU A 412 20.49 37.43 -10.02
CA GLU A 412 20.11 38.72 -10.60
C GLU A 412 18.68 38.60 -11.13
N MET A 413 17.82 39.53 -10.75
CA MET A 413 16.42 39.55 -11.13
C MET A 413 16.08 40.87 -11.81
N THR A 414 15.46 40.79 -12.97
CA THR A 414 14.76 41.91 -13.62
C THR A 414 13.27 41.63 -13.53
N ILE A 415 12.53 42.51 -12.87
CA ILE A 415 11.19 42.23 -12.37
C ILE A 415 10.20 43.20 -13.00
N ASP A 416 9.17 42.66 -13.66
CA ASP A 416 8.00 43.40 -14.14
C ASP A 416 8.37 44.67 -14.94
N GLU A 417 9.11 44.47 -16.04
CA GLU A 417 9.55 45.57 -16.92
C GLU A 417 8.37 46.36 -17.52
N THR A 418 7.20 45.72 -17.66
CA THR A 418 5.96 46.32 -18.16
C THR A 418 5.16 47.05 -17.08
N ASP A 419 5.68 47.11 -15.86
CA ASP A 419 5.12 47.87 -14.74
C ASP A 419 3.65 47.56 -14.43
N THR A 420 3.32 46.27 -14.52
CA THR A 420 2.00 45.68 -14.39
C THR A 420 1.57 45.46 -12.93
N ALA A 421 2.53 45.34 -12.01
CA ALA A 421 2.29 45.05 -10.61
C ALA A 421 3.06 45.97 -9.65
N ILE A 422 2.56 46.04 -8.42
CA ILE A 422 3.25 46.63 -7.27
C ILE A 422 4.05 45.52 -6.59
N ILE A 423 5.38 45.52 -6.78
CA ILE A 423 6.28 44.49 -6.25
C ILE A 423 6.81 44.92 -4.89
N ARG A 424 6.29 44.30 -3.84
CA ARG A 424 6.60 44.67 -2.45
C ARG A 424 7.63 43.77 -1.80
N GLY A 425 7.84 42.57 -2.34
CA GLY A 425 8.78 41.62 -1.77
C GLY A 425 9.40 40.69 -2.81
N VAL A 426 10.65 40.33 -2.59
CA VAL A 426 11.38 39.33 -3.38
C VAL A 426 12.09 38.40 -2.40
N THR A 427 12.03 37.10 -2.65
CA THR A 427 12.78 36.11 -1.87
C THR A 427 14.04 35.66 -2.61
N ILE A 428 15.10 35.38 -1.86
CA ILE A 428 16.33 34.74 -2.34
C ILE A 428 16.64 33.46 -1.51
N PRO A 429 17.38 32.48 -2.07
CA PRO A 429 17.68 31.23 -1.39
C PRO A 429 18.30 31.45 -0.02
N TYR A 430 17.90 30.65 0.98
CA TYR A 430 18.47 30.78 2.32
C TYR A 430 18.78 29.49 3.04
N HIS A 431 19.96 29.50 3.66
CA HIS A 431 20.43 28.54 4.65
C HIS A 431 21.31 29.27 5.67
N THR A 432 21.44 28.75 6.89
CA THR A 432 22.27 29.36 7.95
C THR A 432 23.74 29.47 7.57
N ASP A 433 24.20 28.59 6.68
CA ASP A 433 25.61 28.49 6.29
C ASP A 433 25.96 29.38 5.08
N MET A 434 24.96 30.06 4.51
CA MET A 434 25.16 30.98 3.38
C MET A 434 25.60 32.36 3.85
N VAL A 435 26.53 32.96 3.10
CA VAL A 435 27.06 34.30 3.37
C VAL A 435 26.70 35.21 2.21
N TYR A 436 25.83 36.18 2.49
CA TYR A 436 25.28 37.10 1.49
C TYR A 436 26.13 38.35 1.32
N GLY A 437 26.41 38.70 0.07
CA GLY A 437 26.94 39.99 -0.31
C GLY A 437 25.92 41.12 -0.20
N ASN A 438 26.31 42.30 -0.69
CA ASN A 438 25.42 43.45 -0.75
C ASN A 438 24.24 43.20 -1.71
N ILE A 439 23.11 43.84 -1.40
CA ILE A 439 21.90 43.81 -2.21
C ILE A 439 21.87 45.07 -3.07
N TYR A 440 22.08 44.90 -4.37
CA TYR A 440 21.94 45.98 -5.36
C TYR A 440 20.52 45.97 -5.89
N TRP A 441 19.88 47.14 -5.98
CA TRP A 441 18.47 47.22 -6.32
C TRP A 441 18.12 48.45 -7.14
N THR A 442 17.02 48.37 -7.89
CA THR A 442 16.36 49.50 -8.57
C THR A 442 14.85 49.48 -8.32
N SER A 443 14.19 50.63 -8.42
CA SER A 443 12.74 50.78 -8.20
C SER A 443 11.97 51.36 -9.40
N ALA A 444 10.64 51.35 -9.33
CA ALA A 444 9.77 51.89 -10.37
C ALA A 444 9.88 53.41 -10.50
N SER A 445 10.17 54.11 -9.40
CA SER A 445 10.42 55.55 -9.42
C SER A 445 11.76 55.94 -10.09
N GLY A 446 12.56 54.96 -10.51
CA GLY A 446 13.92 55.16 -11.03
C GLY A 446 14.99 55.30 -9.94
N ALA A 447 14.66 55.09 -8.67
CA ALA A 447 15.66 55.06 -7.61
C ALA A 447 16.52 53.78 -7.72
N SER A 448 17.75 53.85 -7.22
CA SER A 448 18.64 52.71 -7.13
C SER A 448 19.54 52.83 -5.90
N GLY A 449 20.05 51.72 -5.41
CA GLY A 449 20.88 51.73 -4.22
C GLY A 449 21.56 50.41 -3.92
N VAL A 450 22.29 50.43 -2.80
CA VAL A 450 22.98 49.28 -2.24
C VAL A 450 22.56 49.16 -0.78
N ALA A 451 22.01 48.00 -0.42
CA ALA A 451 21.66 47.67 0.96
C ALA A 451 22.55 46.55 1.50
N SER A 452 22.80 46.57 2.80
CA SER A 452 23.49 45.48 3.51
C SER A 452 22.59 44.26 3.60
N SER A 453 23.16 43.04 3.55
CA SER A 453 22.43 41.79 3.79
C SER A 453 21.79 41.67 5.18
N SER A 454 22.09 42.61 6.10
CA SER A 454 21.42 42.70 7.41
C SER A 454 19.92 43.01 7.32
N ILE A 455 19.41 43.53 6.20
CA ILE A 455 17.98 43.80 6.01
C ILE A 455 17.15 42.54 5.72
N LEU A 456 17.80 41.41 5.44
CA LEU A 456 17.15 40.17 5.05
C LEU A 456 16.28 39.63 6.18
N GLN A 457 14.99 39.41 5.90
CA GLN A 457 14.10 38.66 6.78
C GLN A 457 14.24 37.17 6.48
N LYS A 458 14.83 36.42 7.41
CA LYS A 458 15.26 35.04 7.19
C LYS A 458 14.19 34.04 7.62
N SER A 459 14.00 32.99 6.83
CA SER A 459 13.19 31.80 7.13
C SER A 459 14.08 30.55 7.04
N ASN A 460 13.53 29.34 6.95
CA ASN A 460 14.30 28.10 6.79
C ASN A 460 14.99 28.00 5.43
N VAL A 461 14.25 28.23 4.33
CA VAL A 461 14.73 28.02 2.94
C VAL A 461 14.79 29.31 2.12
N SER A 462 14.32 30.43 2.67
CA SER A 462 14.21 31.70 1.95
C SER A 462 14.54 32.89 2.82
N ALA A 463 15.05 33.95 2.20
CA ALA A 463 15.22 35.26 2.80
C ALA A 463 14.45 36.31 1.99
N LEU A 464 13.58 37.07 2.66
CA LEU A 464 12.73 38.10 2.07
C LEU A 464 13.41 39.46 2.12
N ILE A 465 13.39 40.14 0.97
CA ILE A 465 13.73 41.55 0.77
C ILE A 465 12.43 42.29 0.49
N THR A 466 12.05 43.25 1.32
CA THR A 466 10.88 44.10 1.08
C THR A 466 11.28 45.46 0.54
N ASN A 467 10.42 46.09 -0.26
CA ASN A 467 10.67 47.44 -0.77
C ASN A 467 10.89 48.45 0.38
N THR A 468 10.10 48.33 1.45
CA THR A 468 10.24 49.17 2.66
C THR A 468 11.58 48.97 3.38
N ALA A 469 12.12 47.74 3.41
CA ALA A 469 13.45 47.48 3.97
C ALA A 469 14.58 48.05 3.11
N LEU A 470 14.32 48.31 1.83
CA LEU A 470 15.21 49.07 0.93
C LEU A 470 15.03 50.58 1.06
N GLY A 471 14.12 51.05 1.92
CA GLY A 471 13.82 52.47 2.13
C GLY A 471 12.84 53.06 1.10
N LEU A 472 12.13 52.21 0.35
CA LEU A 472 11.13 52.63 -0.64
C LEU A 472 9.74 52.80 -0.04
N ASP A 473 8.90 53.59 -0.71
CA ASP A 473 7.47 53.64 -0.42
C ASP A 473 6.82 52.28 -0.70
N ILE A 474 5.76 51.93 0.05
CA ILE A 474 5.06 50.64 -0.08
C ILE A 474 4.49 50.38 -1.48
N ASN A 475 4.26 51.44 -2.27
CA ASN A 475 3.77 51.35 -3.64
C ASN A 475 4.86 51.58 -4.71
N ASP A 476 6.10 51.87 -4.30
CA ASP A 476 7.23 51.87 -5.24
C ASP A 476 7.77 50.45 -5.40
N SER A 477 7.59 49.89 -6.60
CA SER A 477 7.92 48.50 -6.89
C SER A 477 9.43 48.29 -6.96
N ILE A 478 9.90 47.17 -6.43
CA ILE A 478 11.23 46.65 -6.76
C ILE A 478 11.25 46.25 -8.24
N LYS A 479 12.22 46.75 -9.01
CA LYS A 479 12.41 46.46 -10.44
C LYS A 479 13.62 45.59 -10.72
N SER A 480 14.63 45.64 -9.87
CA SER A 480 15.73 44.67 -9.93
C SER A 480 16.32 44.39 -8.57
N ILE A 481 16.88 43.19 -8.43
CA ILE A 481 17.70 42.75 -7.30
C ILE A 481 18.92 42.04 -7.87
N LYS A 482 20.11 42.31 -7.33
CA LYS A 482 21.30 41.49 -7.53
C LYS A 482 21.99 41.23 -6.20
N VAL A 483 22.27 39.96 -5.92
CA VAL A 483 22.88 39.51 -4.66
C VAL A 483 23.86 38.36 -4.94
N ASP A 484 25.05 38.44 -4.35
CA ASP A 484 25.95 37.30 -4.24
C ASP A 484 25.52 36.44 -3.05
N LEU A 485 25.14 35.19 -3.31
CA LEU A 485 24.56 34.26 -2.34
C LEU A 485 25.61 33.46 -1.54
N GLY A 486 26.86 33.44 -2.03
CA GLY A 486 27.86 32.47 -1.56
C GLY A 486 27.58 31.04 -2.07
N PRO A 487 28.30 30.03 -1.57
CA PRO A 487 28.04 28.62 -1.87
C PRO A 487 26.63 28.18 -1.48
N ILE A 488 25.92 27.47 -2.37
CA ILE A 488 24.71 26.75 -2.00
C ILE A 488 25.13 25.47 -1.26
N PRO A 489 24.62 25.21 -0.03
CA PRO A 489 25.04 24.04 0.76
C PRO A 489 24.80 22.70 0.06
N ALA A 490 25.53 21.67 0.51
CA ALA A 490 25.31 20.28 0.14
C ALA A 490 23.85 19.87 0.40
N GLN A 491 23.24 19.15 -0.54
CA GLN A 491 21.85 18.67 -0.44
C GLN A 491 20.82 19.76 -0.14
N TYR A 492 21.14 21.03 -0.44
CA TYR A 492 20.20 22.12 -0.29
C TYR A 492 18.96 21.84 -1.14
N ASP A 493 17.81 21.76 -0.50
CA ASP A 493 16.51 21.64 -1.16
C ASP A 493 15.71 22.91 -0.92
N GLY A 494 15.59 23.71 -1.98
CA GLY A 494 14.91 25.00 -1.97
C GLY A 494 13.39 24.91 -1.94
N VAL A 495 12.78 23.96 -1.23
CA VAL A 495 11.35 23.96 -0.88
C VAL A 495 11.18 23.35 0.50
N ARG A 496 10.45 24.02 1.40
CA ARG A 496 10.07 23.41 2.69
C ARG A 496 9.17 22.19 2.42
N PRO A 497 9.44 21.00 2.97
CA PRO A 497 9.23 19.73 2.27
C PRO A 497 7.77 19.48 1.90
N GLN A 498 7.41 19.81 0.66
CA GLN A 498 6.60 18.90 -0.15
C GLN A 498 7.58 18.07 -0.95
N ARG A 499 7.63 16.79 -0.64
CA ARG A 499 8.52 15.77 -1.19
C ARG A 499 8.29 15.47 -2.68
N ASP A 500 7.68 16.40 -3.44
CA ASP A 500 6.97 16.08 -4.69
C ASP A 500 7.11 17.16 -5.80
N LEU A 501 7.49 18.42 -5.52
CA LEU A 501 7.51 19.47 -6.56
C LEU A 501 8.74 19.43 -7.48
N LEU A 502 9.86 18.88 -7.02
CA LEU A 502 11.09 18.71 -7.82
C LEU A 502 11.25 17.27 -8.33
N ASP A 503 10.64 16.30 -7.65
CA ASP A 503 10.71 14.88 -7.97
C ASP A 503 9.45 14.40 -8.74
N THR A 504 8.68 15.32 -9.35
CA THR A 504 7.43 14.97 -10.04
C THR A 504 7.69 13.94 -11.16
N TRP A 505 6.79 12.97 -11.31
CA TRP A 505 6.83 11.96 -12.38
C TRP A 505 6.77 12.54 -13.81
N ASN A 506 6.47 13.83 -13.96
CA ASN A 506 6.43 14.53 -15.24
C ASN A 506 7.25 15.82 -15.17
N PRO A 507 8.48 15.88 -15.73
CA PRO A 507 9.30 17.09 -15.74
C PRO A 507 8.66 18.31 -16.45
N ASN A 508 7.51 18.12 -17.11
CA ASN A 508 6.69 19.21 -17.67
C ASN A 508 5.65 19.77 -16.69
N ASN A 509 5.52 19.24 -15.49
CA ASN A 509 4.59 19.72 -14.47
C ASN A 509 5.17 20.98 -13.80
N LYS A 510 5.21 22.08 -14.56
CA LYS A 510 5.88 23.36 -14.22
C LYS A 510 5.00 24.31 -13.40
N PHE A 511 4.12 23.77 -12.55
CA PHE A 511 3.08 24.55 -11.89
C PHE A 511 2.88 24.06 -10.46
N ILE A 512 2.81 25.00 -9.52
CA ILE A 512 2.19 24.74 -8.21
C ILE A 512 0.67 24.74 -8.43
N SER A 513 -0.02 23.73 -7.91
CA SER A 513 -1.44 23.51 -8.23
C SER A 513 -2.33 24.69 -7.77
N ASP A 514 -3.38 24.96 -8.56
CA ASP A 514 -4.34 26.04 -8.34
C ASP A 514 -4.97 25.94 -6.93
N GLY A 515 -4.51 26.78 -5.99
CA GLY A 515 -5.04 26.85 -4.62
C GLY A 515 -4.02 26.53 -3.52
N GLU A 516 -2.79 26.15 -3.85
CA GLU A 516 -1.72 26.03 -2.86
C GLU A 516 -1.12 27.41 -2.53
N TYR A 517 -1.46 27.94 -1.37
CA TYR A 517 -0.94 29.20 -0.86
C TYR A 517 0.34 28.99 -0.06
N TYR A 518 1.50 29.06 -0.72
CA TYR A 518 2.78 29.11 -0.02
C TYR A 518 3.15 30.56 0.29
N GLY A 519 3.34 30.85 1.58
CA GLY A 519 3.94 32.12 2.00
C GLY A 519 5.40 32.22 1.58
N TRP A 520 5.95 33.43 1.66
CA TRP A 520 7.35 33.72 1.30
C TRP A 520 8.38 32.81 2.00
N SER A 521 8.05 32.31 3.19
CA SER A 521 8.90 31.44 4.01
C SER A 521 9.15 30.04 3.43
N TYR A 522 8.42 29.64 2.38
CA TYR A 522 8.45 28.30 1.78
C TYR A 522 9.19 28.24 0.44
N ILE A 523 9.40 29.39 -0.21
CA ILE A 523 9.93 29.48 -1.58
C ILE A 523 11.22 30.32 -1.58
N PRO A 524 12.34 29.78 -2.09
CA PRO A 524 13.65 30.39 -2.01
C PRO A 524 13.76 31.55 -2.99
N ASN A 525 13.13 31.49 -4.16
CA ASN A 525 13.16 32.58 -5.12
C ASN A 525 11.75 32.82 -5.64
N GLY A 526 11.14 33.93 -5.24
CA GLY A 526 9.76 34.24 -5.53
C GLY A 526 9.51 35.74 -5.46
N VAL A 527 8.67 36.22 -6.37
CA VAL A 527 8.25 37.62 -6.46
C VAL A 527 6.88 37.77 -5.82
N TYR A 528 6.73 38.75 -4.93
CA TYR A 528 5.51 38.97 -4.16
C TYR A 528 5.01 40.40 -4.32
N GLY A 529 3.72 40.51 -4.59
CA GLY A 529 3.10 41.81 -4.85
C GLY A 529 1.65 41.66 -5.26
N SER A 530 1.10 42.71 -5.86
CA SER A 530 -0.27 42.73 -6.36
C SER A 530 -0.28 43.35 -7.75
N TRP A 531 -1.19 42.92 -8.62
CA TRP A 531 -1.46 43.69 -9.85
C TRP A 531 -1.86 45.12 -9.51
N LYS A 532 -1.59 46.05 -10.42
CA LYS A 532 -2.14 47.40 -10.33
C LYS A 532 -3.64 47.38 -10.63
N VAL A 533 -4.36 48.39 -10.15
CA VAL A 533 -5.79 48.51 -10.43
C VAL A 533 -6.03 48.57 -11.94
N GLY A 534 -6.98 47.76 -12.43
CA GLY A 534 -7.40 47.75 -13.82
C GLY A 534 -6.55 46.92 -14.78
N THR A 535 -5.50 46.22 -14.31
CA THR A 535 -4.72 45.30 -15.15
C THR A 535 -4.83 43.85 -14.68
N ASN A 536 -4.83 42.95 -15.66
CA ASN A 536 -4.78 41.50 -15.49
C ASN A 536 -3.71 40.85 -16.38
N ALA A 537 -2.78 41.66 -16.92
CA ALA A 537 -1.68 41.16 -17.73
C ALA A 537 -0.70 40.31 -16.90
N ASP A 538 -0.01 39.39 -17.56
CA ASP A 538 0.98 38.54 -16.91
C ASP A 538 2.16 39.37 -16.37
N VAL A 539 2.54 39.12 -15.13
CA VAL A 539 3.77 39.68 -14.54
C VAL A 539 4.94 38.79 -14.93
N LYS A 540 5.95 39.36 -15.58
CA LYS A 540 7.12 38.61 -16.04
C LYS A 540 8.36 39.01 -15.26
N THR A 541 9.13 38.01 -14.85
CA THR A 541 10.42 38.20 -14.19
C THR A 541 11.47 37.37 -14.88
N THR A 542 12.62 37.98 -15.16
CA THR A 542 13.80 37.27 -15.64
C THR A 542 14.77 37.11 -14.48
N VAL A 543 15.17 35.87 -14.22
CA VAL A 543 16.15 35.53 -13.19
C VAL A 543 17.39 34.97 -13.87
N LYS A 544 18.56 35.46 -13.50
CA LYS A 544 19.85 34.85 -13.85
C LYS A 544 20.45 34.26 -12.59
N PHE A 545 20.85 33.00 -12.65
CA PHE A 545 21.48 32.29 -11.54
C PHE A 545 22.76 31.61 -12.03
N TYR A 546 23.90 32.15 -11.62
CA TYR A 546 25.20 31.82 -12.21
C TYR A 546 26.31 31.82 -11.16
N THR A 547 27.49 31.31 -11.52
CA THR A 547 28.66 31.33 -10.65
C THR A 547 29.16 32.76 -10.44
N THR A 548 29.37 33.16 -9.19
CA THR A 548 29.84 34.51 -8.86
C THR A 548 31.15 34.82 -9.58
N GLY A 549 31.22 36.01 -10.19
CA GLY A 549 32.37 36.47 -10.96
C GLY A 549 32.41 36.01 -12.42
N THR A 550 31.44 35.22 -12.88
CA THR A 550 31.30 34.88 -14.30
C THR A 550 30.22 35.73 -14.97
N THR A 551 30.24 35.79 -16.30
CA THR A 551 29.12 36.35 -17.08
C THR A 551 28.04 35.29 -17.23
N PRO A 552 26.77 35.57 -16.90
CA PRO A 552 25.69 34.60 -17.08
C PRO A 552 25.52 34.21 -18.55
N ALA A 553 25.40 32.92 -18.81
CA ALA A 553 25.08 32.34 -20.10
C ALA A 553 23.56 32.18 -20.29
N GLU A 554 23.12 31.77 -21.49
CA GLU A 554 21.70 31.53 -21.78
C GLU A 554 21.10 30.46 -20.85
N GLY A 555 21.84 29.38 -20.56
CA GLY A 555 21.42 28.32 -19.64
C GLY A 555 21.29 28.73 -18.17
N ASP A 556 21.82 29.90 -17.79
CA ASP A 556 21.71 30.47 -16.44
C ASP A 556 20.46 31.35 -16.29
N THR A 557 19.68 31.53 -17.36
CA THR A 557 18.56 32.47 -17.43
C THR A 557 17.21 31.75 -17.38
N TYR A 558 16.34 32.21 -16.50
CA TYR A 558 15.04 31.62 -16.20
C TYR A 558 13.96 32.70 -16.29
N HIS A 559 12.78 32.33 -16.79
CA HIS A 559 11.64 33.24 -16.93
C HIS A 559 10.48 32.79 -16.05
N LEU A 560 10.11 33.62 -15.09
CA LEU A 560 8.99 33.40 -14.18
C LEU A 560 7.78 34.17 -14.69
N THR A 561 6.60 33.60 -14.56
CA THR A 561 5.35 34.23 -14.99
C THR A 561 4.30 34.15 -13.89
N GLY A 562 3.81 35.30 -13.43
CA GLY A 562 2.63 35.43 -12.58
C GLY A 562 1.40 35.69 -13.44
N LYS A 563 0.47 34.73 -13.49
CA LYS A 563 -0.79 34.83 -14.23
C LYS A 563 -1.93 35.27 -13.33
N SER A 564 -2.70 36.23 -13.81
CA SER A 564 -3.90 36.73 -13.12
C SER A 564 -5.05 35.76 -13.30
N LYS A 565 -5.73 35.40 -12.22
CA LYS A 565 -7.02 34.69 -12.21
C LYS A 565 -8.10 35.54 -11.56
N ALA A 566 -9.35 35.34 -11.98
CA ALA A 566 -10.49 35.95 -11.32
C ALA A 566 -10.51 35.60 -9.82
N PRO A 567 -10.80 36.57 -8.92
CA PRO A 567 -10.98 36.28 -7.51
C PRO A 567 -12.09 35.25 -7.26
N GLU A 568 -11.79 34.23 -6.45
CA GLU A 568 -12.75 33.22 -6.01
C GLU A 568 -12.85 33.24 -4.47
N VAL A 569 -14.06 33.38 -3.94
CA VAL A 569 -14.31 33.20 -2.50
C VAL A 569 -14.53 31.71 -2.24
N LYS A 570 -13.52 31.03 -1.69
CA LYS A 570 -13.68 29.65 -1.22
C LYS A 570 -14.16 29.67 0.24
N ASN A 571 -15.44 29.40 0.48
CA ASN A 571 -15.96 29.25 1.84
C ASN A 571 -15.27 28.06 2.52
N GLY A 572 -14.43 28.31 3.53
CA GLY A 572 -13.99 27.27 4.47
C GLY A 572 -12.48 26.95 4.57
N VAL A 573 -11.56 27.67 3.92
CA VAL A 573 -10.11 27.42 4.08
C VAL A 573 -9.32 28.74 4.20
N GLY A 574 -8.76 29.00 5.39
CA GLY A 574 -7.73 30.01 5.65
C GLY A 574 -8.23 31.37 6.16
N THR A 575 -7.61 31.88 7.24
CA THR A 575 -7.73 33.28 7.69
C THR A 575 -6.82 34.18 6.87
N ILE A 576 -7.41 35.10 6.12
CA ILE A 576 -6.69 36.15 5.38
C ILE A 576 -6.24 37.22 6.40
N ASN A 577 -4.94 37.29 6.68
CA ASN A 577 -4.39 38.40 7.47
C ASN A 577 -4.25 39.65 6.58
N LYS A 578 -4.75 40.79 7.05
CA LYS A 578 -4.73 42.08 6.33
C LYS A 578 -3.53 42.97 6.68
N THR A 579 -2.64 42.52 7.56
CA THR A 579 -1.43 43.24 7.97
C THR A 579 -0.23 42.88 7.13
#